data_AF-A0A1Q5HZP1-F1
#
_entry.id   AF-A0A1Q5HZP1-F1
#
_cell.length_a   1.000
_cell.length_b   1.000
_cell.length_c   1.000
_cell.angle_alpha   90.00
_cell.angle_beta   90.00
_cell.angle_gamma   90.00
#
_symmetry.space_group_name_H-M   'P 1'
#
loop_
_entity.id
_entity.type
_entity.pdbx_description
1 polymer ?
#
loop_
_entity_poly.entity_id
_entity_poly.type
_entity_poly.pdbx_seq_one_letter_code
_entity_poly.pdbx_strand_id
1 'polypeptide(L)'
;MNTVRRGATALAAATVLLGTGAAGAAGAATTAPSPTPSAVTIPDGLYGTGDPTYDGVWRQSYAFLAQRATGFQPADKAVDWLLGQQCADGSFSAFRADAGTPCDAKTLRDTNATAIAVQGLRAVRKQSASPETIDKAVKAGSDWLRTVQNKDGGWGYSPGGASDANSTSVVVGALAATGVRPGSFTSAEGRTPYDALLSFALPCSDKEGPGAFAYQPDKAGKLVANADATAAATLAGLGKSVVATKASPDQPPVCNDLSKPAIERASLNGASYLAKALAKTGHLTLPPMPGATDTTEQPDVGNTADAVVALAASGASKEAKPALEWLEKNSAAWAKGSPAAYAQLILAARATETDPREFGTADLVEQLNATGPAPKTPDTSASSTSDDEGGFDIWWIIGIGTVVGVGIGFLVSGRKK
;
A
#
# COMPACT_ATOMS: atom_id res chain seq x y z
N MET A 1 5.02 -16.93 -18.17
CA MET A 1 4.29 -15.96 -17.32
C MET A 1 5.33 -15.36 -16.40
N ASN A 2 5.77 -14.14 -16.67
CA ASN A 2 6.76 -13.45 -15.83
C ASN A 2 5.99 -12.68 -14.76
N THR A 3 5.74 -13.32 -13.62
CA THR A 3 5.31 -12.63 -12.40
C THR A 3 6.54 -11.93 -11.80
N VAL A 4 6.61 -10.60 -11.97
CA VAL A 4 7.62 -9.78 -11.28
C VAL A 4 7.21 -9.73 -9.82
N ARG A 5 8.01 -10.36 -8.95
CA ARG A 5 7.75 -10.48 -7.52
C ARG A 5 7.83 -9.11 -6.85
N ARG A 6 6.80 -8.77 -6.09
CA ARG A 6 6.87 -7.75 -5.04
C ARG A 6 7.27 -8.48 -3.75
N GLY A 7 8.43 -8.15 -3.19
CA GLY A 7 8.87 -8.68 -1.88
C GLY A 7 10.11 -9.56 -1.92
N ALA A 8 11.26 -8.95 -1.59
CA ALA A 8 12.38 -9.52 -0.84
C ALA A 8 12.72 -11.02 -1.00
N THR A 9 13.07 -11.44 -2.22
CA THR A 9 14.11 -12.45 -2.43
C THR A 9 14.94 -11.99 -3.62
N ALA A 10 16.22 -11.68 -3.39
CA ALA A 10 17.19 -11.44 -4.46
C ALA A 10 17.21 -12.67 -5.38
N LEU A 11 16.65 -12.54 -6.58
CA LEU A 11 16.77 -13.53 -7.64
C LEU A 11 17.25 -12.80 -8.89
N ALA A 12 18.51 -13.05 -9.20
CA ALA A 12 19.16 -12.62 -10.43
C ALA A 12 18.35 -13.14 -11.64
N ALA A 13 17.70 -12.24 -12.36
CA ALA A 13 17.11 -12.55 -13.65
C ALA A 13 18.20 -12.45 -14.73
N ALA A 14 18.78 -13.59 -15.11
CA ALA A 14 19.58 -13.67 -16.33
C ALA A 14 18.65 -13.60 -17.55
N THR A 15 18.64 -12.46 -18.24
CA THR A 15 18.01 -12.32 -19.55
C THR A 15 18.82 -13.06 -20.61
N VAL A 16 18.35 -14.22 -21.07
CA VAL A 16 18.86 -14.88 -22.28
C VAL A 16 18.19 -14.24 -23.50
N LEU A 17 18.98 -13.47 -24.24
CA LEU A 17 18.67 -13.05 -25.61
C LEU A 17 18.76 -14.27 -26.53
N LEU A 18 17.63 -14.69 -27.11
CA LEU A 18 17.60 -15.74 -28.13
C LEU A 18 18.02 -15.15 -29.49
N GLY A 19 19.29 -15.35 -29.84
CA GLY A 19 19.80 -15.29 -31.21
C GLY A 19 19.78 -16.68 -31.85
N THR A 20 19.51 -16.72 -33.15
CA THR A 20 19.21 -17.88 -33.98
C THR A 20 20.36 -18.88 -34.19
N GLY A 21 20.08 -20.18 -33.98
CA GLY A 21 20.46 -21.32 -34.82
C GLY A 21 21.93 -21.74 -34.99
N ALA A 22 22.33 -22.86 -34.35
CA ALA A 22 22.98 -24.03 -34.96
C ALA A 22 23.26 -25.10 -33.89
N ALA A 23 22.92 -26.36 -34.18
CA ALA A 23 23.09 -27.51 -33.30
C ALA A 23 24.55 -28.00 -33.25
N GLY A 24 25.00 -28.49 -32.08
CA GLY A 24 26.22 -29.31 -31.99
C GLY A 24 26.83 -29.47 -30.59
N ALA A 25 26.78 -30.71 -30.09
CA ALA A 25 27.62 -31.33 -29.05
C ALA A 25 27.52 -30.84 -27.59
N ALA A 26 27.04 -31.75 -26.73
CA ALA A 26 27.11 -31.67 -25.28
C ALA A 26 28.57 -31.73 -24.78
N GLY A 27 29.07 -30.59 -24.29
CA GLY A 27 30.26 -30.51 -23.45
C GLY A 27 29.85 -30.09 -22.05
N ALA A 28 30.40 -30.73 -21.02
CA ALA A 28 30.17 -30.38 -19.62
C ALA A 28 30.52 -28.91 -19.38
N ALA A 29 29.50 -28.07 -19.22
CA ALA A 29 29.67 -26.68 -18.85
C ALA A 29 30.11 -26.63 -17.39
N THR A 30 31.38 -26.30 -17.17
CA THR A 30 31.85 -25.81 -15.88
C THR A 30 31.00 -24.59 -15.52
N THR A 31 30.35 -24.64 -14.36
CA THR A 31 29.57 -23.52 -13.82
C THR A 31 30.50 -22.32 -13.68
N ALA A 32 30.39 -21.36 -14.60
CA ALA A 32 31.02 -20.06 -14.42
C ALA A 32 30.51 -19.48 -13.09
N PRO A 33 31.37 -18.95 -12.22
CA PRO A 33 30.93 -18.31 -11.01
C PRO A 33 29.93 -17.20 -11.39
N SER A 34 28.78 -17.20 -10.73
CA SER A 34 27.81 -16.12 -10.88
C SER A 34 28.53 -14.80 -10.54
N PRO A 35 28.36 -13.74 -11.35
CA PRO A 35 29.01 -12.47 -11.06
C PRO A 35 28.59 -12.03 -9.66
N THR A 36 29.56 -11.85 -8.78
CA THR A 36 29.35 -11.28 -7.46
C THR A 36 28.67 -9.93 -7.67
N PRO A 37 27.49 -9.67 -7.07
CA PRO A 37 26.86 -8.36 -7.17
C PRO A 37 27.87 -7.31 -6.71
N SER A 38 28.17 -6.33 -7.57
CA SER A 38 28.92 -5.15 -7.14
C SER A 38 28.23 -4.59 -5.91
N ALA A 39 28.96 -4.40 -4.81
CA ALA A 39 28.39 -3.87 -3.58
C ALA A 39 27.78 -2.49 -3.85
N VAL A 40 26.44 -2.41 -3.91
CA VAL A 40 25.74 -1.14 -4.02
C VAL A 40 25.95 -0.41 -2.70
N THR A 41 26.55 0.78 -2.75
CA THR A 41 26.64 1.63 -1.57
C THR A 41 25.23 2.08 -1.21
N ILE A 42 24.76 1.69 -0.04
CA ILE A 42 23.43 2.07 0.43
C ILE A 42 23.43 3.57 0.76
N PRO A 43 22.58 4.38 0.12
CA PRO A 43 22.55 5.81 0.40
C PRO A 43 22.08 6.11 1.84
N ASP A 44 22.71 7.08 2.50
CA ASP A 44 22.47 7.44 3.92
C ASP A 44 21.02 7.83 4.29
N GLY A 45 20.18 8.16 3.31
CA GLY A 45 18.76 8.51 3.48
C GLY A 45 17.78 7.36 3.25
N LEU A 46 18.25 6.22 2.75
CA LEU A 46 17.43 5.08 2.41
C LEU A 46 17.23 4.15 3.61
N TYR A 47 15.99 3.74 3.88
CA TYR A 47 15.71 2.69 4.86
C TYR A 47 16.12 1.32 4.30
N GLY A 48 16.71 0.47 5.14
CA GLY A 48 17.13 -0.89 4.86
C GLY A 48 18.54 -1.00 4.26
N THR A 49 19.20 -2.13 4.48
CA THR A 49 20.58 -2.40 4.05
C THR A 49 20.70 -3.32 2.82
N GLY A 50 19.58 -3.89 2.36
CA GLY A 50 19.54 -4.73 1.16
C GLY A 50 19.69 -3.92 -0.13
N ASP A 51 20.10 -4.60 -1.21
CA ASP A 51 20.24 -4.05 -2.55
C ASP A 51 18.93 -3.35 -3.00
N PRO A 52 18.96 -2.03 -3.24
CA PRO A 52 17.77 -1.25 -3.55
C PRO A 52 17.34 -1.31 -5.02
N THR A 53 18.10 -1.99 -5.89
CA THR A 53 17.91 -1.99 -7.36
C THR A 53 16.47 -2.19 -7.80
N TYR A 54 15.71 -3.00 -7.06
CA TYR A 54 14.33 -3.38 -7.43
C TYR A 54 13.25 -2.81 -6.49
N ASP A 55 13.61 -2.18 -5.37
CA ASP A 55 12.64 -1.82 -4.34
C ASP A 55 12.89 -0.49 -3.61
N GLY A 56 13.97 0.24 -3.92
CA GLY A 56 14.40 1.41 -3.15
C GLY A 56 13.29 2.45 -2.93
N VAL A 57 12.62 2.89 -4.00
CA VAL A 57 11.50 3.85 -3.92
C VAL A 57 10.29 3.23 -3.23
N TRP A 58 10.01 1.95 -3.48
CA TRP A 58 8.87 1.25 -2.88
C TRP A 58 9.01 1.13 -1.36
N ARG A 59 10.14 0.58 -0.88
CA ARG A 59 10.39 0.36 0.54
C ARG A 59 10.47 1.66 1.32
N GLN A 60 11.06 2.70 0.71
CA GLN A 60 11.13 4.02 1.32
C GLN A 60 9.73 4.62 1.50
N SER A 61 8.89 4.52 0.47
CA SER A 61 7.54 5.09 0.50
C SER A 61 6.64 4.35 1.49
N TYR A 62 6.74 3.01 1.57
CA TYR A 62 6.04 2.21 2.57
C TYR A 62 6.49 2.54 4.00
N ALA A 63 7.79 2.71 4.23
CA ALA A 63 8.32 3.14 5.53
C ALA A 63 7.71 4.48 5.95
N PHE A 64 7.59 5.45 5.04
CA PHE A 64 6.95 6.74 5.33
C PHE A 64 5.48 6.58 5.69
N LEU A 65 4.73 5.79 4.92
CA LEU A 65 3.31 5.55 5.20
C LEU A 65 3.10 4.93 6.59
N ALA A 66 3.92 3.94 6.96
CA ALA A 66 3.85 3.30 8.27
C ALA A 66 4.30 4.23 9.42
N GLN A 67 5.37 5.00 9.24
CA GLN A 67 5.81 6.00 10.22
C GLN A 67 4.71 7.05 10.46
N ARG A 68 4.13 7.61 9.38
CA ARG A 68 3.02 8.57 9.51
C ARG A 68 1.79 7.94 10.16
N ALA A 69 1.47 6.67 9.85
CA ALA A 69 0.35 5.94 10.45
C ALA A 69 0.53 5.65 11.95
N THR A 70 1.77 5.77 12.45
CA THR A 70 2.15 5.56 13.86
C THR A 70 2.59 6.87 14.55
N GLY A 71 2.35 8.02 13.90
CA GLY A 71 2.58 9.34 14.45
C GLY A 71 4.00 9.89 14.29
N PHE A 72 4.95 9.10 13.77
CA PHE A 72 6.31 9.55 13.49
C PHE A 72 6.37 10.40 12.22
N GLN A 73 7.25 11.39 12.18
CA GLN A 73 7.60 12.08 10.94
C GLN A 73 8.92 11.52 10.42
N PRO A 74 9.00 11.07 9.15
CA PRO A 74 10.26 10.58 8.59
C PRO A 74 11.37 11.63 8.66
N ALA A 75 12.62 11.19 8.78
CA ALA A 75 13.77 12.06 8.82
C ALA A 75 13.86 12.93 7.54
N ASP A 76 14.29 14.19 7.67
CA ASP A 76 14.36 15.10 6.50
C ASP A 76 15.27 14.53 5.40
N LYS A 77 16.45 14.00 5.77
CA LYS A 77 17.36 13.35 4.81
C LYS A 77 16.75 12.15 4.08
N ALA A 78 15.80 11.47 4.71
CA ALA A 78 15.09 10.35 4.09
C ALA A 78 14.08 10.87 3.05
N VAL A 79 13.36 11.94 3.40
CA VAL A 79 12.43 12.63 2.49
C VAL A 79 13.18 13.23 1.31
N ASP A 80 14.31 13.89 1.55
CA ASP A 80 15.18 14.46 0.52
C ASP A 80 15.71 13.39 -0.43
N TRP A 81 16.09 12.21 0.10
CA TRP A 81 16.49 11.08 -0.73
C TRP A 81 15.36 10.66 -1.68
N LEU A 82 14.12 10.51 -1.18
CA LEU A 82 12.98 10.14 -2.02
C LEU A 82 12.71 11.23 -3.06
N LEU A 83 12.70 12.51 -2.69
CA LEU A 83 12.54 13.63 -3.62
C LEU A 83 13.61 13.60 -4.73
N GLY A 84 14.86 13.30 -4.39
CA GLY A 84 15.97 13.20 -5.35
C GLY A 84 15.80 12.05 -6.36
N GLN A 85 15.09 10.98 -6.01
CA GLN A 85 14.82 9.89 -6.95
C GLN A 85 13.89 10.29 -8.10
N GLN A 86 13.12 11.38 -7.97
CA GLN A 86 12.19 11.81 -8.99
C GLN A 86 12.91 12.27 -10.27
N CYS A 87 12.43 11.81 -11.41
CA CYS A 87 12.85 12.29 -12.73
C CYS A 87 12.22 13.66 -13.04
N ALA A 88 12.82 14.41 -13.97
CA ALA A 88 12.32 15.74 -14.36
C ALA A 88 10.90 15.72 -14.96
N ASP A 89 10.47 14.58 -15.51
CA ASP A 89 9.11 14.36 -16.03
C ASP A 89 8.08 14.02 -14.93
N GLY A 90 8.51 13.96 -13.65
CA GLY A 90 7.68 13.62 -12.50
C GLY A 90 7.66 12.14 -12.12
N SER A 91 8.16 11.26 -12.98
CA SER A 91 8.16 9.81 -12.75
C SER A 91 9.25 9.36 -11.78
N PHE A 92 9.13 8.11 -11.32
CA PHE A 92 10.13 7.42 -10.54
C PHE A 92 10.51 6.09 -11.22
N SER A 93 11.76 5.70 -11.05
CA SER A 93 12.24 4.33 -11.23
C SER A 93 12.14 3.57 -9.91
N ALA A 94 12.32 2.25 -9.92
CA ALA A 94 12.46 1.48 -8.67
C ALA A 94 13.63 2.00 -7.81
N PHE A 95 14.73 2.38 -8.45
CA PHE A 95 15.90 3.01 -7.83
C PHE A 95 16.79 3.67 -8.89
N ARG A 96 17.37 4.83 -8.55
CA ARG A 96 18.42 5.52 -9.30
C ARG A 96 19.66 5.63 -8.40
N ALA A 97 20.72 4.93 -8.79
CA ALA A 97 21.99 4.93 -8.07
C ALA A 97 22.65 6.31 -8.04
N ASP A 98 22.53 7.08 -9.13
CA ASP A 98 22.92 8.48 -9.20
C ASP A 98 21.71 9.34 -9.57
N ALA A 99 21.14 9.99 -8.55
CA ALA A 99 20.03 10.91 -8.70
C ALA A 99 20.42 12.25 -9.37
N GLY A 100 21.72 12.56 -9.44
CA GLY A 100 22.23 13.76 -10.12
C GLY A 100 22.26 13.62 -11.64
N THR A 101 22.38 12.40 -12.16
CA THR A 101 22.30 12.12 -13.59
C THR A 101 20.84 12.24 -14.07
N PRO A 102 20.53 13.12 -15.04
CA PRO A 102 19.18 13.27 -15.58
C PRO A 102 18.63 11.96 -16.14
N CYS A 103 17.36 11.68 -15.89
CA CYS A 103 16.71 10.51 -16.45
C CYS A 103 16.61 10.63 -17.98
N ASP A 104 17.06 9.59 -18.68
CA ASP A 104 17.05 9.52 -20.14
C ASP A 104 16.07 8.44 -20.64
N ALA A 105 16.16 8.11 -21.94
CA ALA A 105 15.34 7.06 -22.56
C ALA A 105 15.66 5.64 -22.09
N LYS A 106 16.84 5.41 -21.48
CA LYS A 106 17.24 4.11 -20.93
C LYS A 106 16.79 3.92 -19.49
N THR A 107 16.50 5.02 -18.81
CA THR A 107 16.05 5.01 -17.42
C THR A 107 14.62 4.44 -17.37
N LEU A 108 14.46 3.26 -16.77
CA LEU A 108 13.15 2.61 -16.67
C LEU A 108 12.18 3.45 -15.84
N ARG A 109 10.97 3.65 -16.35
CA ARG A 109 9.89 4.32 -15.61
C ARG A 109 8.93 3.29 -15.03
N ASP A 110 8.63 3.45 -13.76
CA ASP A 110 7.84 2.50 -12.98
C ASP A 110 6.60 3.20 -12.43
N THR A 111 5.43 2.75 -12.89
CA THR A 111 4.13 3.31 -12.48
C THR A 111 3.83 3.03 -11.00
N ASN A 112 4.30 1.90 -10.49
CA ASN A 112 4.11 1.49 -9.10
C ASN A 112 5.00 2.30 -8.17
N ALA A 113 6.29 2.43 -8.49
CA ALA A 113 7.22 3.27 -7.76
C ALA A 113 6.74 4.73 -7.74
N THR A 114 6.28 5.25 -8.87
CA THR A 114 5.74 6.62 -8.96
C THR A 114 4.49 6.78 -8.08
N ALA A 115 3.53 5.87 -8.17
CA ALA A 115 2.29 5.96 -7.43
C ALA A 115 2.49 5.81 -5.92
N ILE A 116 3.35 4.90 -5.46
CA ILE A 116 3.62 4.77 -4.02
C ILE A 116 4.46 5.95 -3.48
N ALA A 117 5.39 6.50 -4.27
CA ALA A 117 6.13 7.71 -3.91
C ALA A 117 5.18 8.91 -3.76
N VAL A 118 4.21 9.07 -4.65
CA VAL A 118 3.16 10.09 -4.52
C VAL A 118 2.39 9.93 -3.20
N GLN A 119 2.01 8.70 -2.83
CA GLN A 119 1.34 8.43 -1.54
C GLN A 119 2.24 8.79 -0.34
N GLY A 120 3.48 8.31 -0.34
CA GLY A 120 4.44 8.55 0.75
C GLY A 120 4.77 10.03 0.93
N LEU A 121 5.11 10.73 -0.16
CA LEU A 121 5.41 12.17 -0.14
C LEU A 121 4.20 12.98 0.34
N ARG A 122 2.99 12.63 -0.11
CA ARG A 122 1.77 13.29 0.38
C ARG A 122 1.57 13.10 1.88
N ALA A 123 1.85 11.91 2.41
CA ALA A 123 1.68 11.60 3.83
C ALA A 123 2.64 12.39 4.75
N VAL A 124 3.86 12.67 4.29
CA VAL A 124 4.88 13.40 5.07
C VAL A 124 4.79 14.92 4.96
N ARG A 125 4.04 15.44 3.98
CA ARG A 125 3.94 16.87 3.64
C ARG A 125 3.74 17.78 4.85
N LYS A 126 2.78 17.47 5.73
CA LYS A 126 2.31 18.38 6.79
C LYS A 126 3.42 18.78 7.78
N GLN A 127 4.38 17.90 8.02
CA GLN A 127 5.46 18.08 9.01
C GLN A 127 6.85 18.05 8.35
N SER A 128 6.91 18.14 7.01
CA SER A 128 8.17 18.23 6.29
C SER A 128 8.77 19.63 6.41
N ALA A 129 10.10 19.72 6.38
CA ALA A 129 10.83 20.98 6.25
C ALA A 129 10.60 21.68 4.90
N SER A 130 10.15 20.96 3.86
CA SER A 130 10.02 21.46 2.48
C SER A 130 8.65 21.12 1.85
N PRO A 131 7.52 21.58 2.43
CA PRO A 131 6.19 21.18 1.99
C PRO A 131 5.85 21.61 0.55
N GLU A 132 6.35 22.75 0.08
CA GLU A 132 6.12 23.23 -1.30
C GLU A 132 6.87 22.38 -2.33
N THR A 133 8.08 21.91 -2.00
CA THR A 133 8.83 20.98 -2.86
C THR A 133 8.09 19.65 -2.97
N ILE A 134 7.54 19.16 -1.86
CA ILE A 134 6.68 17.97 -1.85
C ILE A 134 5.44 18.18 -2.71
N ASP A 135 4.76 19.32 -2.61
CA ASP A 135 3.57 19.59 -3.41
C ASP A 135 3.87 19.56 -4.91
N LYS A 136 5.00 20.15 -5.32
CA LYS A 136 5.48 20.09 -6.72
C LYS A 136 5.77 18.66 -7.15
N ALA A 137 6.47 17.89 -6.31
CA ALA A 137 6.81 16.50 -6.59
C ALA A 137 5.57 15.60 -6.72
N VAL A 138 4.63 15.71 -5.77
CA VAL A 138 3.34 15.00 -5.77
C VAL A 138 2.53 15.36 -7.01
N LYS A 139 2.45 16.65 -7.36
CA LYS A 139 1.76 17.11 -8.57
C LYS A 139 2.41 16.53 -9.83
N ALA A 140 3.74 16.62 -9.96
CA ALA A 140 4.45 16.13 -11.14
C ALA A 140 4.27 14.61 -11.33
N GLY A 141 4.38 13.82 -10.25
CA GLY A 141 4.11 12.39 -10.31
C GLY A 141 2.67 12.04 -10.68
N SER A 142 1.70 12.80 -10.14
CA SER A 142 0.28 12.61 -10.47
C SER A 142 -0.03 12.98 -11.93
N ASP A 143 0.56 14.08 -12.42
CA ASP A 143 0.43 14.51 -13.82
C ASP A 143 1.05 13.47 -14.75
N TRP A 144 2.22 12.94 -14.41
CA TRP A 144 2.87 11.88 -15.19
C TRP A 144 2.03 10.60 -15.25
N LEU A 145 1.45 10.15 -14.12
CA LEU A 145 0.56 8.98 -14.11
C LEU A 145 -0.64 9.15 -15.07
N ARG A 146 -1.13 10.38 -15.25
CA ARG A 146 -2.18 10.68 -16.24
C ARG A 146 -1.70 10.49 -17.68
N THR A 147 -0.48 10.88 -18.01
CA THR A 147 0.03 10.80 -19.39
C THR A 147 0.29 9.36 -19.84
N VAL A 148 0.50 8.44 -18.90
CA VAL A 148 0.78 7.02 -19.16
C VAL A 148 -0.39 6.09 -18.87
N GLN A 149 -1.59 6.63 -18.60
CA GLN A 149 -2.79 5.82 -18.44
C GLN A 149 -3.17 5.15 -19.76
N ASN A 150 -3.45 3.85 -19.71
CA ASN A 150 -3.88 3.10 -20.88
C ASN A 150 -5.32 3.44 -21.28
N LYS A 151 -5.68 3.13 -22.52
CA LYS A 151 -7.01 3.39 -23.10
C LYS A 151 -8.14 2.75 -22.30
N ASP A 152 -7.91 1.56 -21.77
CA ASP A 152 -8.85 0.81 -20.92
C ASP A 152 -9.08 1.45 -19.54
N GLY A 153 -8.35 2.51 -19.20
CA GLY A 153 -8.42 3.20 -17.92
C GLY A 153 -7.42 2.71 -16.88
N GLY A 154 -6.64 1.67 -17.17
CA GLY A 154 -5.69 1.06 -16.24
C GLY A 154 -4.24 1.48 -16.47
N TRP A 155 -3.35 0.81 -15.73
CA TRP A 155 -1.89 0.94 -15.86
C TRP A 155 -1.24 -0.43 -15.81
N GLY A 156 -0.21 -0.62 -16.62
CA GLY A 156 0.78 -1.69 -16.42
C GLY A 156 1.96 -1.19 -15.60
N TYR A 157 2.82 -2.12 -15.18
CA TYR A 157 4.07 -1.83 -14.43
C TYR A 157 4.94 -0.73 -15.09
N SER A 158 5.04 -0.74 -16.42
CA SER A 158 5.75 0.29 -17.19
C SER A 158 4.81 0.93 -18.22
N PRO A 159 5.05 2.20 -18.59
CA PRO A 159 4.27 2.88 -19.62
C PRO A 159 4.15 2.06 -20.92
N GLY A 160 2.94 1.96 -21.46
CA GLY A 160 2.65 1.19 -22.68
C GLY A 160 2.55 -0.33 -22.49
N GLY A 161 2.85 -0.84 -21.29
CA GLY A 161 2.55 -2.23 -20.92
C GLY A 161 1.05 -2.46 -20.74
N ALA A 162 0.60 -3.70 -20.90
CA ALA A 162 -0.80 -4.07 -20.65
C ALA A 162 -1.21 -3.74 -19.21
N SER A 163 -2.43 -3.24 -19.03
CA SER A 163 -2.98 -2.94 -17.71
C SER A 163 -3.05 -4.19 -16.85
N ASP A 164 -2.77 -4.05 -15.56
CA ASP A 164 -2.91 -5.11 -14.57
C ASP A 164 -3.62 -4.60 -13.31
N ALA A 165 -4.24 -5.51 -12.57
CA ALA A 165 -5.01 -5.16 -11.38
C ALA A 165 -4.14 -4.51 -10.29
N ASN A 166 -2.92 -5.00 -10.10
CA ASN A 166 -2.04 -4.55 -9.02
C ASN A 166 -1.49 -3.14 -9.28
N SER A 167 -1.01 -2.86 -10.48
CA SER A 167 -0.49 -1.54 -10.86
C SER A 167 -1.60 -0.50 -10.91
N THR A 168 -2.75 -0.86 -11.49
CA THR A 168 -3.95 0.00 -11.46
C THR A 168 -4.37 0.32 -10.01
N SER A 169 -4.32 -0.66 -9.11
CA SER A 169 -4.69 -0.47 -7.70
C SER A 169 -3.75 0.47 -6.93
N VAL A 170 -2.44 0.40 -7.16
CA VAL A 170 -1.48 1.32 -6.52
C VAL A 170 -1.70 2.75 -7.02
N VAL A 171 -2.00 2.94 -8.31
CA VAL A 171 -2.34 4.25 -8.87
C VAL A 171 -3.64 4.79 -8.27
N VAL A 172 -4.68 3.96 -8.12
CA VAL A 172 -5.92 4.34 -7.42
C VAL A 172 -5.63 4.79 -5.99
N GLY A 173 -4.73 4.11 -5.28
CA GLY A 173 -4.26 4.54 -3.96
C GLY A 173 -3.60 5.92 -3.96
N ALA A 174 -2.83 6.25 -5.01
CA ALA A 174 -2.23 7.57 -5.18
C ALA A 174 -3.27 8.67 -5.44
N LEU A 175 -4.29 8.37 -6.25
CA LEU A 175 -5.44 9.27 -6.47
C LEU A 175 -6.18 9.52 -5.15
N ALA A 176 -6.49 8.46 -4.40
CA ALA A 176 -7.15 8.56 -3.11
C ALA A 176 -6.34 9.40 -2.10
N ALA A 177 -5.03 9.16 -2.00
CA ALA A 177 -4.14 9.90 -1.09
C ALA A 177 -4.04 11.39 -1.42
N THR A 178 -4.19 11.76 -2.70
CA THR A 178 -4.16 13.14 -3.18
C THR A 178 -5.55 13.79 -3.23
N GLY A 179 -6.60 13.09 -2.81
CA GLY A 179 -7.98 13.60 -2.78
C GLY A 179 -8.67 13.61 -4.14
N VAL A 180 -8.08 12.99 -5.16
CA VAL A 180 -8.69 12.82 -6.48
C VAL A 180 -9.62 11.60 -6.44
N ARG A 181 -10.89 11.79 -6.81
CA ARG A 181 -11.84 10.67 -6.89
C ARG A 181 -11.46 9.77 -8.07
N PRO A 182 -11.16 8.47 -7.87
CA PRO A 182 -10.72 7.61 -8.98
C PRO A 182 -11.76 7.50 -10.10
N GLY A 183 -13.06 7.46 -9.76
CA GLY A 183 -14.15 7.46 -10.76
C GLY A 183 -14.30 8.76 -11.57
N SER A 184 -13.58 9.83 -11.23
CA SER A 184 -13.51 11.07 -12.04
C SER A 184 -12.23 11.19 -12.86
N PHE A 185 -11.31 10.23 -12.70
CA PHE A 185 -10.05 10.19 -13.43
C PHE A 185 -10.24 9.34 -14.68
N THR A 186 -10.06 9.94 -15.86
CA THR A 186 -10.35 9.26 -17.13
C THR A 186 -9.15 9.22 -18.07
N SER A 187 -9.03 8.12 -18.79
CA SER A 187 -8.13 7.97 -19.92
C SER A 187 -8.56 8.88 -21.08
N ALA A 188 -7.72 8.95 -22.13
CA ALA A 188 -8.06 9.64 -23.36
C ALA A 188 -9.33 9.10 -24.05
N GLU A 189 -9.73 7.86 -23.75
CA GLU A 189 -10.97 7.25 -24.27
C GLU A 189 -12.13 7.33 -23.28
N GLY A 190 -12.00 8.11 -22.20
CA GLY A 190 -13.05 8.35 -21.22
C GLY A 190 -13.25 7.19 -20.22
N ARG A 191 -12.33 6.23 -20.15
CA ARG A 191 -12.39 5.10 -19.21
C ARG A 191 -11.73 5.42 -17.88
N THR A 192 -12.33 4.96 -16.80
CA THR A 192 -11.84 5.15 -15.43
C THR A 192 -10.93 4.00 -14.99
N PRO A 193 -10.12 4.17 -13.94
CA PRO A 193 -9.43 3.07 -13.27
C PRO A 193 -10.37 1.92 -12.88
N TYR A 194 -11.62 2.23 -12.56
CA TYR A 194 -12.63 1.25 -12.17
C TYR A 194 -13.14 0.42 -13.35
N ASP A 195 -13.20 1.00 -14.56
CA ASP A 195 -13.48 0.23 -15.77
C ASP A 195 -12.42 -0.84 -16.00
N ALA A 196 -11.14 -0.48 -15.84
CA ALA A 196 -10.03 -1.43 -15.96
C ALA A 196 -10.09 -2.52 -14.88
N LEU A 197 -10.26 -2.16 -13.60
CA LEU A 197 -10.37 -3.14 -12.52
C LEU A 197 -11.54 -4.11 -12.70
N LEU A 198 -12.70 -3.62 -13.18
CA LEU A 198 -13.85 -4.48 -13.48
C LEU A 198 -13.53 -5.52 -14.57
N SER A 199 -12.62 -5.21 -15.50
CA SER A 199 -12.20 -6.17 -16.54
C SER A 199 -11.38 -7.35 -16.00
N PHE A 200 -10.85 -7.22 -14.78
CA PHE A 200 -10.08 -8.28 -14.10
C PHE A 200 -10.91 -9.05 -13.06
N ALA A 201 -12.15 -8.66 -12.81
CA ALA A 201 -13.01 -9.29 -11.81
C ALA A 201 -13.59 -10.61 -12.35
N LEU A 202 -13.47 -11.68 -11.55
CA LEU A 202 -14.14 -12.95 -11.80
C LEU A 202 -15.57 -12.90 -11.22
N PRO A 203 -16.59 -13.41 -11.93
CA PRO A 203 -17.94 -13.45 -11.40
C PRO A 203 -18.04 -14.39 -10.18
N CYS A 204 -19.06 -14.21 -9.35
CA CYS A 204 -19.32 -15.11 -8.22
C CYS A 204 -19.71 -16.53 -8.64
N SER A 205 -20.08 -16.74 -9.91
CA SER A 205 -20.31 -18.06 -10.49
C SER A 205 -19.02 -18.77 -10.94
N ASP A 206 -17.87 -18.10 -10.89
CA ASP A 206 -16.60 -18.73 -11.24
C ASP A 206 -16.29 -19.92 -10.31
N LYS A 207 -15.77 -21.01 -10.88
CA LYS A 207 -15.54 -22.26 -10.13
C LYS A 207 -14.22 -22.26 -9.36
N GLU A 208 -13.21 -21.55 -9.86
CA GLU A 208 -11.83 -21.58 -9.35
C GLU A 208 -11.59 -20.43 -8.37
N GLY A 209 -12.21 -19.27 -8.59
CA GLY A 209 -12.13 -18.13 -7.68
C GLY A 209 -13.35 -17.22 -7.78
N PRO A 210 -14.50 -17.63 -7.23
CA PRO A 210 -15.71 -16.82 -7.25
C PRO A 210 -15.47 -15.47 -6.56
N GLY A 211 -15.62 -14.38 -7.33
CA GLY A 211 -15.44 -13.00 -6.86
C GLY A 211 -14.00 -12.52 -6.76
N ALA A 212 -13.00 -13.34 -7.10
CA ALA A 212 -11.60 -12.93 -7.10
C ALA A 212 -11.31 -11.89 -8.19
N PHE A 213 -10.12 -11.29 -8.14
CA PHE A 213 -9.55 -10.57 -9.28
C PHE A 213 -8.37 -11.38 -9.84
N ALA A 214 -8.20 -11.30 -11.16
CA ALA A 214 -6.98 -11.75 -11.83
C ALA A 214 -5.92 -10.64 -11.82
N TYR A 215 -4.66 -11.03 -11.94
CA TYR A 215 -3.57 -10.07 -12.23
C TYR A 215 -3.78 -9.44 -13.61
N GLN A 216 -3.90 -10.30 -14.63
CA GLN A 216 -4.15 -10.01 -16.04
C GLN A 216 -4.84 -11.22 -16.68
N PRO A 217 -5.54 -11.04 -17.81
CA PRO A 217 -5.91 -12.18 -18.64
C PRO A 217 -4.65 -12.92 -19.16
N ASP A 218 -4.76 -14.23 -19.30
CA ASP A 218 -3.75 -15.02 -20.00
C ASP A 218 -3.77 -14.76 -21.52
N LYS A 219 -2.91 -15.46 -22.27
CA LYS A 219 -2.83 -15.31 -23.74
C LYS A 219 -4.13 -15.67 -24.47
N ALA A 220 -5.01 -16.46 -23.86
CA ALA A 220 -6.31 -16.84 -24.39
C ALA A 220 -7.44 -15.91 -23.89
N GLY A 221 -7.13 -14.90 -23.07
CA GLY A 221 -8.11 -14.03 -22.45
C GLY A 221 -8.74 -14.59 -21.17
N LYS A 222 -8.30 -15.77 -20.68
CA LYS A 222 -8.84 -16.36 -19.45
C LYS A 222 -8.34 -15.59 -18.23
N LEU A 223 -9.26 -15.24 -17.34
CA LEU A 223 -8.94 -14.71 -16.01
C LEU A 223 -8.67 -15.87 -15.05
N VAL A 224 -7.61 -15.74 -14.25
CA VAL A 224 -7.25 -16.71 -13.21
C VAL A 224 -7.19 -15.97 -11.88
N ALA A 225 -7.91 -16.49 -10.89
CA ALA A 225 -7.97 -15.93 -9.56
C ALA A 225 -6.57 -15.75 -8.97
N ASN A 226 -6.30 -14.57 -8.43
CA ASN A 226 -5.01 -14.22 -7.86
C ASN A 226 -5.23 -13.45 -6.55
N ALA A 227 -4.70 -13.96 -5.44
CA ALA A 227 -4.99 -13.40 -4.11
C ALA A 227 -4.35 -12.02 -3.89
N ASP A 228 -3.15 -11.78 -4.42
CA ASP A 228 -2.47 -10.46 -4.40
C ASP A 228 -3.30 -9.43 -5.18
N ALA A 229 -3.64 -9.74 -6.43
CA ALA A 229 -4.52 -8.90 -7.26
C ALA A 229 -5.87 -8.64 -6.59
N THR A 230 -6.42 -9.66 -5.92
CA THR A 230 -7.70 -9.53 -5.20
C THR A 230 -7.57 -8.59 -3.99
N ALA A 231 -6.51 -8.70 -3.19
CA ALA A 231 -6.27 -7.78 -2.08
C ALA A 231 -6.12 -6.33 -2.57
N ALA A 232 -5.28 -6.12 -3.58
CA ALA A 232 -5.05 -4.81 -4.17
C ALA A 232 -6.33 -4.19 -4.77
N ALA A 233 -7.05 -4.94 -5.62
CA ALA A 233 -8.26 -4.46 -6.29
C ALA A 233 -9.45 -4.29 -5.34
N THR A 234 -9.54 -5.11 -4.28
CA THR A 234 -10.53 -4.92 -3.21
C THR A 234 -10.35 -3.56 -2.57
N LEU A 235 -9.12 -3.23 -2.14
CA LEU A 235 -8.84 -1.95 -1.51
C LEU A 235 -9.03 -0.76 -2.46
N ALA A 236 -8.53 -0.88 -3.69
CA ALA A 236 -8.62 0.16 -4.70
C ALA A 236 -10.06 0.45 -5.14
N GLY A 237 -10.88 -0.58 -5.35
CA GLY A 237 -12.27 -0.40 -5.74
C GLY A 237 -13.17 0.19 -4.65
N LEU A 238 -12.73 0.16 -3.37
CA LEU A 238 -13.31 0.94 -2.28
C LEU A 238 -12.84 2.41 -2.26
N GLY A 239 -11.98 2.81 -3.21
CA GLY A 239 -11.38 4.14 -3.29
C GLY A 239 -10.41 4.43 -2.15
N LYS A 240 -9.77 3.39 -1.60
CA LYS A 240 -8.87 3.49 -0.44
C LYS A 240 -7.42 3.28 -0.86
N SER A 241 -6.50 3.74 0.00
CA SER A 241 -5.06 3.49 -0.10
C SER A 241 -4.62 2.49 0.97
N VAL A 242 -3.35 2.09 0.95
CA VAL A 242 -2.76 1.09 1.88
C VAL A 242 -2.75 1.52 3.36
N VAL A 243 -3.05 2.80 3.64
CA VAL A 243 -3.22 3.33 5.00
C VAL A 243 -4.68 3.32 5.47
N ALA A 244 -5.55 2.57 4.79
CA ALA A 244 -6.94 2.43 5.15
C ALA A 244 -7.11 1.85 6.55
N THR A 245 -8.13 2.33 7.24
CA THR A 245 -8.56 1.82 8.54
C THR A 245 -9.83 0.99 8.39
N LYS A 246 -10.15 0.26 9.47
CA LYS A 246 -11.38 -0.49 9.64
C LYS A 246 -12.62 0.30 9.22
N ALA A 247 -13.48 -0.32 8.41
CA ALA A 247 -14.80 0.21 8.12
C ALA A 247 -15.83 -0.24 9.18
N SER A 248 -16.89 0.56 9.34
CA SER A 248 -18.01 0.30 10.25
C SER A 248 -19.34 0.46 9.51
N PRO A 249 -20.36 -0.38 9.77
CA PRO A 249 -20.33 -1.53 10.68
C PRO A 249 -19.50 -2.71 10.15
N ASP A 250 -19.06 -3.58 11.08
CA ASP A 250 -18.49 -4.88 10.72
C ASP A 250 -19.55 -5.75 10.06
N GLN A 251 -19.21 -6.36 8.92
CA GLN A 251 -20.12 -7.16 8.11
C GLN A 251 -19.38 -8.27 7.35
N PRO A 252 -19.89 -9.52 7.37
CA PRO A 252 -19.27 -10.61 6.65
C PRO A 252 -19.35 -10.39 5.14
N PRO A 253 -18.27 -10.61 4.39
CA PRO A 253 -18.26 -10.36 2.96
C PRO A 253 -18.99 -11.47 2.20
N VAL A 254 -19.97 -11.08 1.38
CA VAL A 254 -20.76 -11.99 0.53
C VAL A 254 -20.40 -11.76 -0.93
N CYS A 255 -20.17 -12.85 -1.66
CA CYS A 255 -20.06 -12.79 -3.11
C CYS A 255 -21.46 -12.72 -3.73
N ASN A 256 -21.78 -11.59 -4.35
CA ASN A 256 -23.03 -11.42 -5.09
C ASN A 256 -22.79 -10.55 -6.32
N ASP A 257 -23.16 -11.04 -7.51
CA ASP A 257 -23.06 -10.28 -8.74
C ASP A 257 -24.29 -9.37 -8.91
N LEU A 258 -24.07 -8.20 -9.52
CA LEU A 258 -25.14 -7.30 -9.92
C LEU A 258 -25.39 -7.42 -11.42
N SER A 259 -26.62 -7.12 -11.85
CA SER A 259 -26.97 -7.08 -13.27
C SER A 259 -26.15 -6.05 -14.05
N LYS A 260 -25.75 -4.95 -13.39
CA LYS A 260 -24.76 -4.00 -13.89
C LYS A 260 -23.52 -4.08 -13.00
N PRO A 261 -22.34 -4.41 -13.55
CA PRO A 261 -21.10 -4.41 -12.78
C PRO A 261 -20.85 -3.06 -12.12
N ALA A 262 -20.50 -3.08 -10.84
CA ALA A 262 -20.11 -1.92 -10.06
C ALA A 262 -18.85 -2.28 -9.30
N ILE A 263 -17.87 -1.39 -9.28
CA ILE A 263 -16.55 -1.69 -8.72
C ILE A 263 -16.63 -1.96 -7.22
N GLU A 264 -17.45 -1.22 -6.49
CA GLU A 264 -17.63 -1.40 -5.05
C GLU A 264 -18.18 -2.80 -4.74
N ARG A 265 -19.09 -3.30 -5.57
CA ARG A 265 -19.60 -4.67 -5.45
C ARG A 265 -18.52 -5.69 -5.75
N ALA A 266 -17.77 -5.51 -6.85
CA ALA A 266 -16.67 -6.40 -7.22
C ALA A 266 -15.61 -6.47 -6.13
N SER A 267 -15.27 -5.33 -5.49
CA SER A 267 -14.37 -5.28 -4.32
C SER A 267 -14.90 -6.10 -3.14
N LEU A 268 -16.19 -5.97 -2.81
CA LEU A 268 -16.78 -6.77 -1.73
C LEU A 268 -16.88 -8.27 -2.09
N ASN A 269 -16.97 -8.61 -3.38
CA ASN A 269 -16.85 -10.00 -3.85
C ASN A 269 -15.41 -10.50 -3.66
N GLY A 270 -14.41 -9.67 -3.95
CA GLY A 270 -13.00 -9.93 -3.67
C GLY A 270 -12.71 -10.14 -2.19
N ALA A 271 -13.30 -9.32 -1.31
CA ALA A 271 -13.26 -9.55 0.13
C ALA A 271 -13.84 -10.92 0.52
N SER A 272 -14.91 -11.37 -0.15
CA SER A 272 -15.50 -12.70 0.11
C SER A 272 -14.55 -13.82 -0.29
N TYR A 273 -13.84 -13.67 -1.40
CA TYR A 273 -12.79 -14.60 -1.82
C TYR A 273 -11.64 -14.67 -0.81
N LEU A 274 -11.11 -13.51 -0.39
CA LEU A 274 -10.00 -13.43 0.57
C LEU A 274 -10.38 -14.04 1.93
N ALA A 275 -11.57 -13.72 2.44
CA ALA A 275 -12.06 -14.29 3.70
C ALA A 275 -12.14 -15.82 3.65
N LYS A 276 -12.63 -16.38 2.53
CA LYS A 276 -12.67 -17.84 2.32
C LYS A 276 -11.28 -18.47 2.22
N ALA A 277 -10.33 -17.79 1.58
CA ALA A 277 -8.96 -18.27 1.49
C ALA A 277 -8.30 -18.30 2.87
N LEU A 278 -8.37 -17.19 3.61
CA LEU A 278 -7.78 -17.06 4.94
C LEU A 278 -8.46 -17.96 5.99
N ALA A 279 -9.76 -18.23 5.87
CA ALA A 279 -10.45 -19.16 6.77
C ALA A 279 -9.92 -20.61 6.68
N LYS A 280 -9.30 -21.00 5.55
CA LYS A 280 -8.77 -22.37 5.36
C LYS A 280 -7.41 -22.57 6.03
N THR A 281 -6.54 -21.57 5.94
CA THR A 281 -5.10 -21.70 6.22
C THR A 281 -4.58 -20.68 7.24
N GLY A 282 -5.35 -19.63 7.54
CA GLY A 282 -4.89 -18.47 8.32
C GLY A 282 -3.96 -17.53 7.54
N HIS A 283 -3.51 -17.90 6.33
CA HIS A 283 -2.63 -17.09 5.50
C HIS A 283 -2.85 -17.38 4.03
N LEU A 284 -2.45 -16.47 3.15
CA LEU A 284 -2.37 -16.74 1.72
C LEU A 284 -1.14 -17.62 1.41
N THR A 285 -1.18 -18.31 0.28
CA THR A 285 -0.06 -19.14 -0.20
C THR A 285 0.61 -18.50 -1.40
N LEU A 286 1.93 -18.68 -1.48
CA LEU A 286 2.70 -18.25 -2.63
C LEU A 286 2.24 -19.06 -3.86
N PRO A 287 2.02 -18.40 -5.01
CA PRO A 287 1.73 -19.14 -6.23
C PRO A 287 2.93 -20.03 -6.60
N PRO A 288 2.71 -21.22 -7.20
CA PRO A 288 3.79 -22.09 -7.63
C PRO A 288 4.75 -21.35 -8.56
N MET A 289 6.05 -21.40 -8.25
CA MET A 289 7.07 -20.83 -9.13
C MET A 289 7.11 -21.61 -10.46
N PRO A 290 7.00 -20.95 -11.62
CA PRO A 290 7.13 -21.62 -12.90
C PRO A 290 8.48 -22.35 -13.02
N GLY A 291 8.43 -23.67 -13.23
CA GLY A 291 9.63 -24.51 -13.36
C GLY A 291 10.28 -24.94 -12.03
N ALA A 292 9.65 -24.67 -10.88
CA ALA A 292 10.15 -25.18 -9.60
C ALA A 292 9.93 -26.69 -9.47
N THR A 293 10.97 -27.40 -9.01
CA THR A 293 10.92 -28.83 -8.68
C THR A 293 10.31 -29.08 -7.31
N ASP A 294 10.36 -28.10 -6.42
CA ASP A 294 9.64 -28.09 -5.15
C ASP A 294 8.30 -27.37 -5.34
N THR A 295 7.21 -28.11 -5.21
CA THR A 295 5.83 -27.60 -5.31
C THR A 295 5.15 -27.50 -3.94
N THR A 296 5.92 -27.60 -2.86
CA THR A 296 5.38 -27.44 -1.50
C THR A 296 4.81 -26.03 -1.37
N GLU A 297 3.55 -25.94 -0.96
CA GLU A 297 2.91 -24.64 -0.72
C GLU A 297 3.64 -23.91 0.42
N GLN A 298 4.00 -22.66 0.16
CA GLN A 298 4.68 -21.80 1.13
C GLN A 298 3.77 -20.65 1.51
N PRO A 299 3.80 -20.18 2.77
CA PRO A 299 3.01 -19.03 3.17
C PRO A 299 3.48 -17.75 2.49
N ASP A 300 2.53 -16.92 2.08
CA ASP A 300 2.78 -15.59 1.55
C ASP A 300 2.48 -14.54 2.62
N VAL A 301 3.50 -14.19 3.40
CA VAL A 301 3.37 -13.28 4.56
C VAL A 301 2.93 -11.87 4.13
N GLY A 302 3.54 -11.35 3.06
CA GLY A 302 3.27 -9.99 2.56
C GLY A 302 1.84 -9.85 2.04
N ASN A 303 1.42 -10.76 1.16
CA ASN A 303 0.05 -10.70 0.64
C ASN A 303 -0.99 -11.02 1.71
N THR A 304 -0.64 -11.82 2.73
CA THR A 304 -1.52 -12.00 3.90
C THR A 304 -1.74 -10.68 4.65
N ALA A 305 -0.70 -9.87 4.85
CA ALA A 305 -0.84 -8.54 5.46
C ALA A 305 -1.71 -7.60 4.60
N ASP A 306 -1.49 -7.57 3.28
CA ASP A 306 -2.29 -6.75 2.37
C ASP A 306 -3.76 -7.21 2.33
N ALA A 307 -4.02 -8.52 2.40
CA ALA A 307 -5.37 -9.06 2.49
C ALA A 307 -6.07 -8.68 3.81
N VAL A 308 -5.35 -8.62 4.93
CA VAL A 308 -5.87 -8.12 6.21
C VAL A 308 -6.31 -6.66 6.09
N VAL A 309 -5.49 -5.80 5.46
CA VAL A 309 -5.86 -4.39 5.20
C VAL A 309 -7.11 -4.31 4.32
N ALA A 310 -7.17 -5.07 3.23
CA ALA A 310 -8.31 -5.08 2.32
C ALA A 310 -9.61 -5.54 3.00
N LEU A 311 -9.56 -6.60 3.80
CA LEU A 311 -10.70 -7.09 4.56
C LEU A 311 -11.18 -6.06 5.60
N ALA A 312 -10.27 -5.49 6.39
CA ALA A 312 -10.64 -4.48 7.37
C ALA A 312 -11.28 -3.24 6.71
N ALA A 313 -10.72 -2.76 5.60
CA ALA A 313 -11.27 -1.64 4.84
C ALA A 313 -12.64 -1.94 4.22
N SER A 314 -12.96 -3.22 3.96
CA SER A 314 -14.27 -3.67 3.46
C SER A 314 -15.34 -3.86 4.55
N GLY A 315 -14.94 -3.77 5.83
CA GLY A 315 -15.81 -4.05 6.99
C GLY A 315 -15.75 -5.51 7.46
N ALA A 316 -14.82 -6.31 6.94
CA ALA A 316 -14.65 -7.72 7.26
C ALA A 316 -13.52 -7.96 8.29
N SER A 317 -13.39 -7.09 9.30
CA SER A 317 -12.31 -7.19 10.30
C SER A 317 -12.38 -8.47 11.12
N LYS A 318 -13.58 -9.03 11.34
CA LYS A 318 -13.75 -10.30 12.05
C LYS A 318 -13.13 -11.47 11.29
N GLU A 319 -13.32 -11.48 9.98
CA GLU A 319 -12.76 -12.47 9.05
C GLU A 319 -11.24 -12.27 8.86
N ALA A 320 -10.74 -11.04 8.98
CA ALA A 320 -9.31 -10.75 8.93
C ALA A 320 -8.54 -11.20 10.18
N LYS A 321 -9.22 -11.26 11.34
CA LYS A 321 -8.58 -11.46 12.65
C LYS A 321 -7.71 -12.74 12.74
N PRO A 322 -8.16 -13.93 12.31
CA PRO A 322 -7.31 -15.12 12.37
C PRO A 322 -6.01 -15.00 11.56
N ALA A 323 -6.04 -14.26 10.46
CA ALA A 323 -4.85 -14.01 9.65
C ALA A 323 -3.89 -13.01 10.30
N LEU A 324 -4.41 -11.99 10.99
CA LEU A 324 -3.61 -11.10 11.81
C LEU A 324 -2.90 -11.87 12.93
N GLU A 325 -3.62 -12.72 13.67
CA GLU A 325 -3.04 -13.58 14.72
C GLU A 325 -2.00 -14.57 14.17
N TRP A 326 -2.15 -15.00 12.91
CA TRP A 326 -1.14 -15.80 12.23
C TRP A 326 0.11 -14.97 11.92
N LEU A 327 -0.06 -13.73 11.44
CA LEU A 327 1.06 -12.82 11.17
C LEU A 327 1.86 -12.52 12.45
N GLU A 328 1.19 -12.27 13.57
CA GLU A 328 1.83 -12.04 14.89
C GLU A 328 2.78 -13.18 15.30
N LYS A 329 2.44 -14.42 14.92
CA LYS A 329 3.20 -15.63 15.28
C LYS A 329 4.30 -15.98 14.27
N ASN A 330 4.11 -15.66 12.98
CA ASN A 330 4.90 -16.24 11.89
C ASN A 330 5.71 -15.23 11.07
N SER A 331 5.49 -13.92 11.24
CA SER A 331 6.08 -12.91 10.34
C SER A 331 7.49 -12.44 10.72
N ALA A 332 7.95 -12.67 11.95
CA ALA A 332 9.19 -12.08 12.47
C ALA A 332 10.45 -12.43 11.63
N ALA A 333 10.58 -13.69 11.21
CA ALA A 333 11.71 -14.13 10.41
C ALA A 333 11.69 -13.51 9.00
N TRP A 334 10.51 -13.39 8.40
CA TRP A 334 10.31 -12.78 7.09
C TRP A 334 10.57 -11.27 7.10
N ALA A 335 10.15 -10.58 8.16
CA ALA A 335 10.28 -9.12 8.23
C ALA A 335 11.68 -8.63 8.62
N LYS A 336 12.53 -9.50 9.17
CA LYS A 336 13.83 -9.13 9.76
C LYS A 336 14.67 -8.26 8.82
N GLY A 337 14.83 -6.99 9.19
CA GLY A 337 15.65 -6.02 8.46
C GLY A 337 15.03 -5.48 7.16
N SER A 338 13.76 -5.79 6.86
CA SER A 338 13.05 -5.32 5.67
C SER A 338 12.09 -4.18 6.04
N PRO A 339 12.37 -2.92 5.64
CA PRO A 339 11.50 -1.78 5.95
C PRO A 339 10.10 -1.93 5.36
N ALA A 340 9.98 -2.45 4.14
CA ALA A 340 8.69 -2.68 3.50
C ALA A 340 7.87 -3.74 4.24
N ALA A 341 8.51 -4.83 4.69
CA ALA A 341 7.84 -5.89 5.45
C ALA A 341 7.31 -5.37 6.79
N TYR A 342 8.14 -4.64 7.55
CA TYR A 342 7.67 -4.00 8.79
C TYR A 342 6.53 -3.02 8.52
N ALA A 343 6.64 -2.21 7.48
CA ALA A 343 5.58 -1.28 7.10
C ALA A 343 4.26 -2.00 6.77
N GLN A 344 4.29 -3.09 6.00
CA GLN A 344 3.09 -3.88 5.71
C GLN A 344 2.43 -4.45 6.98
N LEU A 345 3.22 -4.99 7.91
CA LEU A 345 2.70 -5.51 9.17
C LEU A 345 2.11 -4.39 10.05
N ILE A 346 2.76 -3.23 10.11
CA ILE A 346 2.24 -2.04 10.81
C ILE A 346 0.90 -1.63 10.22
N LEU A 347 0.79 -1.56 8.89
CA LEU A 347 -0.46 -1.17 8.22
C LEU A 347 -1.57 -2.19 8.46
N ALA A 348 -1.27 -3.49 8.46
CA ALA A 348 -2.24 -4.55 8.81
C ALA A 348 -2.73 -4.44 10.25
N ALA A 349 -1.82 -4.24 11.22
CA ALA A 349 -2.17 -4.02 12.63
C ALA A 349 -3.06 -2.78 12.80
N ARG A 350 -2.67 -1.65 12.20
CA ARG A 350 -3.43 -0.39 12.27
C ARG A 350 -4.80 -0.50 11.59
N ALA A 351 -4.89 -1.20 10.46
CA ALA A 351 -6.15 -1.41 9.75
C ALA A 351 -7.16 -2.20 10.60
N THR A 352 -6.68 -3.03 11.51
CA THR A 352 -7.47 -3.86 12.42
C THR A 352 -7.55 -3.33 13.85
N GLU A 353 -7.04 -2.10 14.09
CA GLU A 353 -6.99 -1.44 15.40
C GLU A 353 -6.11 -2.16 16.45
N THR A 354 -5.20 -3.04 16.01
CA THR A 354 -4.16 -3.65 16.84
C THR A 354 -2.96 -2.70 16.98
N ASP A 355 -2.32 -2.69 18.17
CA ASP A 355 -1.12 -1.88 18.41
C ASP A 355 0.10 -2.53 17.72
N PRO A 356 0.74 -1.87 16.72
CA PRO A 356 1.93 -2.41 16.07
C PRO A 356 3.18 -2.44 16.97
N ARG A 357 3.14 -1.82 18.15
CA ARG A 357 4.22 -1.92 19.17
C ARG A 357 4.13 -3.21 19.99
N GLU A 358 2.95 -3.85 19.98
CA GLU A 358 2.67 -5.09 20.69
C GLU A 358 2.25 -6.20 19.70
N PHE A 359 2.95 -6.30 18.56
CA PHE A 359 2.61 -7.25 17.52
C PHE A 359 3.20 -8.63 17.83
N GLY A 360 2.43 -9.44 18.56
CA GLY A 360 2.92 -10.70 19.13
C GLY A 360 4.00 -10.43 20.19
N THR A 361 5.27 -10.62 19.84
CA THR A 361 6.42 -10.32 20.72
C THR A 361 7.32 -9.21 20.17
N ALA A 362 6.92 -8.57 19.07
CA ALA A 362 7.71 -7.58 18.36
C ALA A 362 7.12 -6.17 18.47
N ASP A 363 7.99 -5.17 18.71
CA ASP A 363 7.69 -3.77 18.41
C ASP A 363 8.08 -3.51 16.95
N LEU A 364 7.08 -3.54 16.05
CA LEU A 364 7.31 -3.31 14.62
C LEU A 364 7.73 -1.87 14.33
N VAL A 365 7.29 -0.93 15.16
CA VAL A 365 7.56 0.50 14.99
C VAL A 365 9.03 0.80 15.31
N GLU A 366 9.52 0.26 16.43
CA GLU A 366 10.94 0.30 16.78
C GLU A 366 11.79 -0.37 15.70
N GLN A 367 11.41 -1.56 15.26
CA GLN A 367 12.16 -2.32 14.25
C GLN A 367 12.21 -1.61 12.89
N LEU A 368 11.10 -1.02 12.42
CA LEU A 368 11.09 -0.20 11.21
C LEU A 368 12.03 1.01 11.37
N ASN A 369 11.89 1.74 12.47
CA ASN A 369 12.67 2.96 12.70
C ASN A 369 14.18 2.68 12.83
N ALA A 370 14.56 1.52 13.35
CA ALA A 370 15.94 1.07 13.42
C ALA A 370 16.56 0.72 12.05
N THR A 371 15.75 0.57 10.99
CA THR A 371 16.26 0.21 9.66
C THR A 371 16.84 1.38 8.86
N GLY A 372 16.77 2.61 9.36
CA GLY A 372 17.22 3.78 8.61
C GLY A 372 17.44 5.01 9.48
N PRO A 373 17.43 6.21 8.86
CA PRO A 373 17.50 7.47 9.58
C PRO A 373 16.49 7.55 10.74
N ALA A 374 16.93 8.04 11.90
CA ALA A 374 16.02 8.25 13.04
C ALA A 374 14.89 9.23 12.65
N PRO A 375 13.61 8.82 12.68
CA PRO A 375 12.50 9.74 12.42
C PRO A 375 12.37 10.76 13.56
N LYS A 376 11.70 11.87 13.28
CA LYS A 376 11.31 12.83 14.32
C LYS A 376 10.22 12.19 15.17
N THR A 377 10.36 12.31 16.49
CA THR A 377 9.42 11.74 17.45
C THR A 377 8.01 12.27 17.21
N PRO A 378 6.97 11.48 17.56
CA PRO A 378 5.60 11.94 17.47
C PRO A 378 5.43 13.23 18.25
N ASP A 379 4.70 14.19 17.68
CA ASP A 379 4.35 15.41 18.37
C ASP A 379 3.28 15.07 19.41
N THR A 380 3.70 14.81 20.65
CA THR A 380 2.82 14.45 21.77
C THR A 380 2.10 15.65 22.37
N SER A 381 2.29 16.85 21.81
CA SER A 381 1.66 18.09 22.27
C SER A 381 0.13 18.12 22.10
N ALA A 382 -0.44 17.20 21.30
CA ALA A 382 -1.88 16.98 21.22
C ALA A 382 -2.44 15.99 22.26
N SER A 383 -1.57 15.26 22.97
CA SER A 383 -1.94 14.32 24.04
C SER A 383 -1.72 14.88 25.44
N SER A 384 -1.11 16.05 25.58
CA SER A 384 -1.14 16.83 26.80
C SER A 384 -2.46 17.62 26.86
N THR A 385 -3.55 16.98 27.28
CA THR A 385 -4.46 17.69 28.18
C THR A 385 -3.64 17.97 29.43
N SER A 386 -3.15 19.20 29.56
CA SER A 386 -2.45 19.61 30.75
C SER A 386 -3.39 19.48 31.94
N ASP A 387 -3.03 18.58 32.85
CA ASP A 387 -3.36 18.72 34.26
C ASP A 387 -2.60 19.94 34.79
N ASP A 388 -3.04 21.15 34.42
CA ASP A 388 -2.62 22.37 35.08
C ASP A 388 -3.54 22.59 36.29
N GLU A 389 -3.18 21.96 37.42
CA GLU A 389 -3.53 22.50 38.73
C GLU A 389 -2.84 23.86 38.90
N GLY A 390 -3.54 24.92 38.50
CA GLY A 390 -3.01 26.28 38.51
C GLY A 390 -4.13 27.32 38.53
N GLY A 391 -4.88 27.37 39.64
CA GLY A 391 -5.59 28.55 40.14
C GLY A 391 -6.44 29.35 39.13
N PHE A 392 -7.61 28.82 38.77
CA PHE A 392 -8.68 29.65 38.22
C PHE A 392 -9.75 29.94 39.29
N ASP A 393 -9.98 31.23 39.48
CA ASP A 393 -10.72 31.87 40.56
C ASP A 393 -12.17 31.37 40.68
N ILE A 394 -12.44 30.59 41.74
CA ILE A 394 -13.74 29.98 42.08
C ILE A 394 -14.84 31.03 42.33
N TRP A 395 -14.49 32.31 42.41
CA TRP A 395 -15.40 33.42 42.63
C TRP A 395 -16.23 33.82 41.39
N TRP A 396 -15.80 33.45 40.17
CA TRP A 396 -16.55 33.78 38.95
C TRP A 396 -17.77 32.86 38.71
N ILE A 397 -17.73 31.62 39.20
CA ILE A 397 -18.83 30.65 39.02
C ILE A 397 -19.98 30.90 40.01
N ILE A 398 -19.71 31.49 41.18
CA ILE A 398 -20.74 31.86 42.17
C ILE A 398 -21.48 33.15 41.75
N GLY A 399 -20.83 34.04 40.98
CA GLY A 399 -21.44 35.28 40.49
C GLY A 399 -22.47 35.10 39.35
N ILE A 400 -22.25 34.14 38.45
CA ILE A 400 -23.16 33.90 37.31
C ILE A 400 -24.36 33.02 37.68
N GLY A 401 -24.20 32.14 38.69
CA GLY A 401 -25.28 31.30 39.22
C GLY A 401 -26.38 32.07 39.98
N THR A 402 -26.11 33.30 40.42
CA THR A 402 -27.09 34.10 41.20
C THR A 402 -27.95 35.01 40.32
N VAL A 403 -27.54 35.30 39.08
CA VAL A 403 -28.30 36.18 38.15
C VAL A 403 -29.28 35.39 37.26
N VAL A 404 -29.06 34.10 37.04
CA VAL A 404 -29.98 33.24 36.26
C VAL A 404 -31.13 32.68 37.13
N GLY A 405 -30.98 32.68 38.47
CA GLY A 405 -32.00 32.19 39.41
C GLY A 405 -33.15 33.17 39.73
N VAL A 406 -33.03 34.46 39.39
CA VAL A 406 -34.08 35.47 39.66
C VAL A 406 -34.97 35.73 38.43
N GLY A 407 -34.53 35.34 37.22
CA GLY A 407 -35.27 35.56 35.97
C GLY A 407 -36.34 34.53 35.61
N ILE A 408 -36.33 33.34 36.23
CA ILE A 408 -37.29 32.26 35.93
C ILE A 408 -38.49 32.27 36.90
N GLY A 409 -38.37 32.92 38.06
CA GLY A 409 -39.45 33.04 39.06
C GLY A 409 -40.55 34.04 38.72
N PHE A 410 -40.34 34.97 37.79
CA PHE A 410 -41.32 36.02 37.45
C PHE A 410 -42.16 35.75 36.19
N LEU A 411 -41.91 34.65 35.46
CA LEU A 411 -42.62 34.33 34.21
C LEU A 411 -43.67 33.21 34.32
N VAL A 412 -43.95 32.72 35.54
CA VAL A 412 -44.98 31.67 35.79
C VAL A 412 -46.19 32.16 36.60
N SER A 413 -46.22 33.40 37.11
CA SER A 413 -47.36 33.91 37.90
C SER A 413 -48.27 34.93 37.18
N GLY A 414 -48.26 34.94 35.84
CA GLY A 414 -49.00 35.92 35.02
C GLY A 414 -50.07 35.35 34.09
N ARG A 415 -50.46 34.08 34.22
CA ARG A 415 -51.50 33.46 33.37
C ARG A 415 -52.38 32.47 34.13
N LYS A 416 -53.46 33.03 34.70
CA LYS A 416 -54.84 32.50 34.80
C LYS A 416 -55.41 32.78 36.19
N LYS A 417 -56.50 33.57 36.18
CA LYS A 417 -57.60 33.73 37.14
C LYS A 417 -57.39 33.31 38.60
#